data_AF-A0A2T4VNB6-F1
#
_entry.id   AF-A0A2T4VNB6-F1
#
_cell.length_a   1.000
_cell.length_b   1.000
_cell.length_c   1.000
_cell.angle_alpha   90.00
_cell.angle_beta   90.00
_cell.angle_gamma   90.00
#
_symmetry.space_group_name_H-M   'P 1'
#
loop_
_entity.id
_entity.type
_entity.pdbx_description
1 polymer ?
#
loop_
_entity_poly.entity_id
_entity_poly.type
_entity_poly.pdbx_seq_one_letter_code
_entity_poly.pdbx_strand_id
1 'polypeptide(L)'
;MGQTPGPGTDDVPGLVISQERWTDVSRQKPGRNDPCPCGSGKKYKACHAAEDREREAAAPPPAPAQHPLAKDLQAAMDMLGEADLTRVSETLDTLGALLTRWGPAPGLRFDAGAFNTYVSRELERLEEAVERDPAQARNALRLGTVRELGTRAFLEKLRSTLLARATTPGLSSEERQALCLGALLASTPKTGRFQPEDRPVLDVVFGVQFREWGARHGQELASKLETLAATADLPDEAREVLRKAGEGEMAPLVKYVESDPRLAARIAQEAKERAERVEAAMRQADTPSVFAPEEQVWLTSVLWEPLSALKAPGLDAKARSAAVSSFLGAMRRALDSDKEFLAGMLERLRILSKDATLSELTLAFYSDAAVAFEAEPVRMVLAAILTSRGEPKARSAEEEVLRADLEAKTRWTAEDLEPYRKLLEDQRLPNAAERIHRAQEWLRAHPIAM
;
A
#
# COMPACT_ATOMS: atom_id res chain seq x y z
N MET A 1 -62.80 -41.46 8.62
CA MET A 1 -63.19 -40.56 7.51
C MET A 1 -62.30 -40.91 6.31
N GLY A 2 -62.88 -41.01 5.11
CA GLY A 2 -62.47 -41.86 3.97
C GLY A 2 -61.06 -41.67 3.40
N GLN A 3 -60.34 -42.75 3.02
CA GLN A 3 -60.43 -43.58 1.78
C GLN A 3 -59.67 -42.94 0.58
N THR A 4 -58.36 -43.24 0.37
CA THR A 4 -57.73 -44.28 -0.53
C THR A 4 -57.67 -43.89 -2.02
N PRO A 5 -56.83 -44.51 -2.89
CA PRO A 5 -55.43 -44.98 -2.77
C PRO A 5 -54.58 -44.66 -4.04
N GLY A 6 -53.29 -45.02 -4.06
CA GLY A 6 -52.48 -45.08 -5.29
C GLY A 6 -51.56 -46.31 -5.27
N PRO A 7 -51.69 -47.26 -6.21
CA PRO A 7 -50.93 -48.51 -6.19
C PRO A 7 -49.63 -48.41 -6.99
N GLY A 8 -48.71 -49.32 -6.66
CA GLY A 8 -47.45 -49.53 -7.36
C GLY A 8 -47.49 -50.57 -8.47
N THR A 9 -46.32 -50.67 -9.10
CA THR A 9 -45.62 -51.84 -9.65
C THR A 9 -46.29 -52.71 -10.72
N ASP A 10 -45.50 -52.82 -11.78
CA ASP A 10 -45.19 -54.02 -12.56
C ASP A 10 -46.13 -54.52 -13.66
N ASP A 11 -45.41 -54.88 -14.73
CA ASP A 11 -45.67 -55.88 -15.74
C ASP A 11 -46.39 -55.55 -17.05
N VAL A 12 -45.61 -55.85 -18.09
CA VAL A 12 -45.80 -55.77 -19.54
C VAL A 12 -46.81 -56.85 -19.99
N PRO A 13 -47.53 -56.60 -21.10
CA PRO A 13 -47.53 -57.62 -22.14
C PRO A 13 -47.19 -57.02 -23.51
N GLY A 14 -46.23 -57.65 -24.17
CA GLY A 14 -45.75 -57.23 -25.48
C GLY A 14 -46.73 -57.54 -26.61
N LEU A 15 -46.65 -56.73 -27.66
CA LEU A 15 -46.81 -57.21 -29.03
C LEU A 15 -45.92 -56.41 -30.01
N VAL A 16 -44.72 -56.96 -30.23
CA VAL A 16 -44.02 -57.20 -31.49
C VAL A 16 -44.20 -56.23 -32.69
N ILE A 17 -43.12 -55.47 -32.94
CA ILE A 17 -42.38 -55.18 -34.20
C ILE A 17 -43.12 -54.61 -35.43
N SER A 18 -42.67 -53.43 -35.88
CA SER A 18 -42.25 -53.20 -37.28
C SER A 18 -41.26 -52.03 -37.45
N GLN A 19 -40.07 -52.40 -37.92
CA GLN A 19 -39.11 -51.66 -38.78
C GLN A 19 -38.42 -50.37 -38.28
N GLU A 20 -37.22 -50.59 -37.70
CA GLU A 20 -35.92 -50.00 -38.09
C GLU A 20 -35.93 -48.55 -38.63
N ARG A 21 -35.57 -47.52 -37.84
CA ARG A 21 -34.20 -47.13 -37.41
C ARG A 21 -33.20 -46.92 -38.55
N TRP A 22 -33.24 -45.78 -39.23
CA TRP A 22 -32.02 -45.15 -39.79
C TRP A 22 -31.95 -43.69 -39.34
N THR A 23 -31.07 -43.44 -38.39
CA THR A 23 -30.61 -42.12 -37.96
C THR A 23 -29.85 -41.44 -39.10
N ASP A 24 -30.18 -40.17 -39.34
CA ASP A 24 -29.41 -39.24 -40.17
C ASP A 24 -27.98 -39.12 -39.62
N VAL A 25 -27.04 -39.82 -40.26
CA VAL A 25 -25.62 -39.74 -39.95
C VAL A 25 -25.05 -38.56 -40.73
N SER A 26 -24.58 -37.58 -39.97
CA SER A 26 -23.58 -36.58 -40.32
C SER A 26 -22.68 -36.99 -41.50
N ARG A 27 -22.43 -36.07 -42.44
CA ARG A 27 -21.42 -36.20 -43.52
C ARG A 27 -19.99 -36.41 -42.96
N GLN A 28 -19.70 -37.56 -42.39
CA GLN A 28 -18.33 -38.03 -42.13
C GLN A 28 -17.78 -38.67 -43.41
N LYS A 29 -16.54 -38.31 -43.76
CA LYS A 29 -15.84 -38.90 -44.90
C LYS A 29 -15.71 -40.42 -44.68
N PRO A 30 -15.95 -41.26 -45.71
CA PRO A 30 -15.85 -42.71 -45.57
C PRO A 30 -14.45 -43.12 -45.09
N GLY A 31 -14.37 -44.09 -44.17
CA GLY A 31 -13.11 -44.67 -43.76
C GLY A 31 -12.42 -45.35 -44.96
N ARG A 32 -11.09 -45.31 -44.99
CA ARG A 32 -10.28 -45.81 -46.12
C ARG A 32 -10.59 -47.26 -46.54
N ASN A 33 -11.03 -48.11 -45.60
CA ASN A 33 -11.35 -49.51 -45.87
C ASN A 33 -12.86 -49.79 -46.02
N ASP A 34 -13.72 -48.79 -45.85
CA ASP A 34 -15.18 -48.95 -45.88
C ASP A 34 -15.68 -49.15 -47.32
N PRO A 35 -16.87 -49.73 -47.52
CA PRO A 35 -17.49 -49.79 -48.84
C PRO A 35 -17.61 -48.41 -49.47
N CYS A 36 -17.26 -48.30 -50.75
CA CYS A 36 -17.28 -47.02 -51.44
C CYS A 36 -18.73 -46.54 -51.61
N PRO A 37 -19.05 -45.28 -51.26
CA PRO A 37 -20.42 -44.76 -51.27
C PRO A 37 -21.04 -44.63 -52.67
N CYS A 38 -20.26 -44.83 -53.75
CA CYS A 38 -20.77 -44.89 -55.12
C CYS A 38 -21.53 -46.20 -55.44
N GLY A 39 -21.61 -47.15 -54.49
CA GLY A 39 -22.34 -48.41 -54.67
C GLY A 39 -21.59 -49.47 -55.47
N SER A 40 -20.28 -49.29 -55.74
CA SER A 40 -19.49 -50.23 -56.56
C SER A 40 -19.14 -51.56 -55.88
N GLY A 41 -19.43 -51.71 -54.58
CA GLY A 41 -19.06 -52.88 -53.77
C GLY A 41 -17.57 -52.99 -53.42
N LYS A 42 -16.71 -52.09 -53.92
CA LYS A 42 -15.26 -52.05 -53.63
C LYS A 42 -14.96 -51.21 -52.39
N LYS A 43 -13.84 -51.47 -51.71
CA LYS A 43 -13.34 -50.62 -50.60
C LYS A 43 -12.99 -49.22 -51.11
N TYR A 44 -13.27 -48.17 -50.35
CA TYR A 44 -13.09 -46.77 -50.73
C TYR A 44 -11.67 -46.47 -51.24
N LYS A 45 -10.63 -47.02 -50.59
CA LYS A 45 -9.23 -46.92 -51.02
C LYS A 45 -8.93 -47.44 -52.43
N ALA A 46 -9.72 -48.39 -52.93
CA ALA A 46 -9.52 -49.04 -54.21
C ALA A 46 -10.50 -48.53 -55.28
N CYS A 47 -11.26 -47.48 -54.95
CA CYS A 47 -12.26 -46.89 -55.84
C CYS A 47 -12.02 -45.36 -55.91
N HIS A 48 -12.75 -44.54 -55.16
CA HIS A 48 -12.69 -43.08 -55.29
C HIS A 48 -11.63 -42.38 -54.44
N ALA A 49 -10.91 -43.08 -53.55
CA ALA A 49 -9.94 -42.42 -52.67
C ALA A 49 -8.75 -41.76 -53.40
N ALA A 50 -8.41 -42.22 -54.61
CA ALA A 50 -7.37 -41.58 -55.42
C ALA A 50 -7.88 -40.29 -56.06
N GLU A 51 -9.06 -40.32 -56.70
CA GLU A 51 -9.70 -39.13 -57.26
C GLU A 51 -10.05 -38.09 -56.21
N ASP A 52 -10.54 -38.50 -55.03
CA ASP A 52 -10.83 -37.58 -53.94
C ASP A 52 -9.56 -36.93 -53.39
N ARG A 53 -8.43 -37.66 -53.36
CA ARG A 53 -7.12 -37.09 -53.02
C ARG A 53 -6.62 -36.13 -54.09
N GLU A 54 -6.81 -36.44 -55.36
CA GLU A 54 -6.43 -35.55 -56.45
C GLU A 54 -7.30 -34.29 -56.46
N ARG A 55 -8.59 -34.40 -56.16
CA ARG A 55 -9.49 -33.26 -55.96
C ARG A 55 -9.12 -32.44 -54.72
N GLU A 56 -8.72 -33.07 -53.62
CA GLU A 56 -8.21 -32.38 -52.43
C GLU A 56 -6.84 -31.72 -52.66
N ALA A 57 -5.97 -32.34 -53.47
CA ALA A 57 -4.67 -31.79 -53.82
C ALA A 57 -4.77 -30.65 -54.86
N ALA A 58 -5.79 -30.69 -55.73
CA ALA A 58 -6.10 -29.63 -56.69
C ALA A 58 -6.95 -28.49 -56.07
N ALA A 59 -7.53 -28.69 -54.90
CA ALA A 59 -8.17 -27.62 -54.15
C ALA A 59 -7.09 -26.70 -53.57
N PRO A 60 -7.19 -25.37 -53.76
CA PRO A 60 -6.30 -24.45 -53.07
C PRO A 60 -6.44 -24.66 -51.55
N PRO A 61 -5.33 -24.66 -50.78
CA PRO A 61 -5.42 -24.86 -49.34
C PRO A 61 -6.39 -23.84 -48.74
N PRO A 62 -7.26 -24.24 -47.79
CA PRO A 62 -8.14 -23.28 -47.13
C PRO A 62 -7.24 -22.19 -46.53
N ALA A 63 -7.51 -20.93 -46.90
CA ALA A 63 -6.77 -19.81 -46.36
C ALA A 63 -6.79 -19.92 -44.82
N PRO A 64 -5.65 -19.75 -44.12
CA PRO A 64 -5.65 -19.81 -42.67
C PRO A 64 -6.69 -18.81 -42.17
N ALA A 65 -7.64 -19.29 -41.35
CA ALA A 65 -8.64 -18.42 -40.74
C ALA A 65 -7.88 -17.30 -40.01
N GLN A 66 -7.99 -16.07 -40.53
CA GLN A 66 -7.26 -14.94 -39.97
C GLN A 66 -7.74 -14.75 -38.53
N HIS A 67 -6.81 -14.72 -37.58
CA HIS A 67 -7.13 -14.44 -36.19
C HIS A 67 -7.91 -13.11 -36.14
N PRO A 68 -9.02 -13.00 -35.38
CA PRO A 68 -9.92 -11.84 -35.43
C PRO A 68 -9.21 -10.51 -35.09
N LEU A 69 -8.11 -10.58 -34.34
CA LEU A 69 -7.27 -9.42 -33.99
C LEU A 69 -5.99 -9.28 -34.84
N ALA A 70 -5.81 -10.08 -35.91
CA ALA A 70 -4.54 -10.11 -36.66
C ALA A 70 -4.13 -8.73 -37.18
N LYS A 71 -5.10 -7.96 -37.71
CA LYS A 71 -4.86 -6.60 -38.22
C LYS A 71 -4.51 -5.62 -37.09
N ASP A 72 -5.22 -5.70 -35.97
CA ASP A 72 -5.00 -4.80 -34.81
C ASP A 72 -3.67 -5.11 -34.10
N LEU A 73 -3.29 -6.39 -33.99
CA LEU A 73 -1.97 -6.80 -33.49
C LEU A 73 -0.85 -6.34 -34.41
N GLN A 74 -1.00 -6.49 -35.73
CA GLN A 74 0.00 -6.01 -36.68
C GLN A 74 0.17 -4.49 -36.58
N ALA A 75 -0.93 -3.73 -36.54
CA ALA A 75 -0.88 -2.28 -36.36
C ALA A 75 -0.18 -1.87 -35.04
N ALA A 76 -0.42 -2.60 -33.96
CA ALA A 76 0.26 -2.36 -32.69
C ALA A 76 1.77 -2.72 -32.73
N MET A 77 2.15 -3.77 -33.47
CA MET A 77 3.56 -4.11 -33.69
C MET A 77 4.28 -3.07 -34.55
N ASP A 78 3.63 -2.60 -35.62
CA ASP A 78 4.17 -1.57 -36.50
C ASP A 78 4.41 -0.26 -35.71
N MET A 79 3.47 0.12 -34.85
CA MET A 79 3.58 1.29 -33.96
C MET A 79 4.78 1.21 -33.02
N LEU A 80 5.14 0.01 -32.52
CA LEU A 80 6.32 -0.18 -31.68
C LEU A 80 7.65 -0.14 -32.47
N GLY A 81 7.58 -0.32 -33.80
CA GLY A 81 8.74 -0.25 -34.70
C GLY A 81 8.99 1.14 -35.29
N GLU A 82 8.02 2.04 -35.21
CA GLU A 82 8.13 3.45 -35.63
C GLU A 82 8.99 4.25 -34.63
N ALA A 83 9.75 5.24 -35.11
CA ALA A 83 10.62 6.08 -34.27
C ALA A 83 9.84 7.12 -33.44
N ASP A 84 8.57 7.37 -33.76
CA ASP A 84 7.71 8.34 -33.09
C ASP A 84 6.93 7.70 -31.93
N LEU A 85 7.37 8.00 -30.71
CA LEU A 85 6.76 7.48 -29.49
C LEU A 85 5.46 8.19 -29.08
N THR A 86 5.10 9.29 -29.76
CA THR A 86 3.88 10.06 -29.47
C THR A 86 2.63 9.21 -29.64
N ARG A 87 2.58 8.46 -30.74
CA ARG A 87 1.47 7.57 -31.09
C ARG A 87 1.31 6.42 -30.09
N VAL A 88 2.43 5.89 -29.59
CA VAL A 88 2.42 4.88 -28.52
C VAL A 88 1.82 5.46 -27.24
N SER A 89 2.20 6.70 -26.88
CA SER A 89 1.67 7.40 -25.70
C SER A 89 0.16 7.61 -25.80
N GLU A 90 -0.34 8.19 -26.90
CA GLU A 90 -1.78 8.43 -27.12
C GLU A 90 -2.61 7.13 -27.08
N THR A 91 -2.04 6.05 -27.61
CA THR A 91 -2.67 4.73 -27.59
C THR A 91 -2.71 4.14 -26.17
N LEU A 92 -1.67 4.39 -25.35
CA LEU A 92 -1.66 4.00 -23.94
C LEU A 92 -2.63 4.84 -23.09
N ASP A 93 -2.86 6.11 -23.43
CA ASP A 93 -3.91 6.92 -22.81
C ASP A 93 -5.30 6.36 -23.11
N THR A 94 -5.54 5.94 -24.35
CA THR A 94 -6.76 5.24 -24.78
C THR A 94 -6.94 3.94 -23.97
N LEU A 95 -5.87 3.16 -23.78
CA LEU A 95 -5.89 1.98 -22.92
C LEU A 95 -6.26 2.34 -21.48
N GLY A 96 -5.67 3.39 -20.91
CA GLY A 96 -6.00 3.89 -19.58
C GLY A 96 -7.48 4.25 -19.43
N ALA A 97 -8.07 4.94 -20.42
CA ALA A 97 -9.48 5.29 -20.44
C ALA A 97 -10.39 4.05 -20.48
N LEU A 98 -10.04 3.03 -21.27
CA LEU A 98 -10.75 1.74 -21.31
C LEU A 98 -10.70 1.03 -19.96
N LEU A 99 -9.51 0.97 -19.34
CA LEU A 99 -9.34 0.37 -18.03
C LEU A 99 -10.19 1.07 -16.97
N THR A 100 -10.24 2.40 -16.96
CA THR A 100 -11.11 3.17 -16.07
C THR A 100 -12.59 2.88 -16.35
N ARG A 101 -13.02 2.87 -17.63
CA ARG A 101 -14.42 2.60 -18.01
C ARG A 101 -14.93 1.24 -17.52
N TRP A 102 -14.06 0.23 -17.49
CA TRP A 102 -14.42 -1.11 -17.02
C TRP A 102 -14.27 -1.31 -15.51
N GLY A 103 -13.70 -0.34 -14.80
CA GLY A 103 -13.45 -0.42 -13.36
C GLY A 103 -12.45 -1.53 -12.96
N PRO A 104 -12.36 -1.84 -11.67
CA PRO A 104 -11.38 -2.79 -11.12
C PRO A 104 -11.78 -4.24 -11.42
N ALA A 105 -11.61 -4.67 -12.67
CA ALA A 105 -11.88 -6.04 -13.08
C ALA A 105 -10.71 -6.99 -12.78
N PRO A 106 -10.96 -8.27 -12.45
CA PRO A 106 -9.90 -9.26 -12.22
C PRO A 106 -8.95 -9.36 -13.41
N GLY A 107 -7.65 -9.31 -13.15
CA GLY A 107 -6.61 -9.37 -14.18
C GLY A 107 -6.27 -8.03 -14.85
N LEU A 108 -7.04 -6.96 -14.60
CA LEU A 108 -6.74 -5.60 -15.11
C LEU A 108 -6.12 -4.67 -14.04
N ARG A 109 -6.00 -5.15 -12.81
CA ARG A 109 -5.48 -4.43 -11.64
C ARG A 109 -4.54 -5.33 -10.85
N PHE A 110 -3.57 -4.72 -10.18
CA PHE A 110 -2.85 -5.38 -9.10
C PHE A 110 -3.84 -5.83 -8.01
N ASP A 111 -3.41 -6.79 -7.19
CA ASP A 111 -4.19 -7.20 -6.03
C ASP A 111 -4.51 -5.98 -5.15
N ALA A 112 -5.79 -5.78 -4.82
CA ALA A 112 -6.24 -4.57 -4.16
C ALA A 112 -5.70 -4.45 -2.73
N GLY A 113 -5.59 -5.57 -2.01
CA GLY A 113 -5.05 -5.62 -0.65
C GLY A 113 -3.56 -5.31 -0.65
N ALA A 114 -2.78 -6.01 -1.48
CA ALA A 114 -1.34 -5.79 -1.61
C ALA A 114 -1.02 -4.37 -2.12
N PHE A 115 -1.80 -3.85 -3.07
CA PHE A 115 -1.68 -2.49 -3.56
C PHE A 115 -1.92 -1.47 -2.46
N ASN A 116 -3.00 -1.62 -1.69
CA ASN A 116 -3.30 -0.75 -0.55
C ASN A 116 -2.17 -0.79 0.49
N THR A 117 -1.76 -1.98 0.92
CA THR A 117 -0.71 -2.13 1.93
C THR A 117 0.61 -1.51 1.48
N TYR A 118 1.00 -1.71 0.21
CA TYR A 118 2.24 -1.16 -0.31
C TYR A 118 2.16 0.37 -0.45
N VAL A 119 1.12 0.87 -1.13
CA VAL A 119 0.98 2.30 -1.44
C VAL A 119 0.82 3.12 -0.17
N SER A 120 0.02 2.69 0.81
CA SER A 120 -0.11 3.43 2.08
C SER A 120 1.23 3.54 2.81
N ARG A 121 1.97 2.43 2.93
CA ARG A 121 3.29 2.40 3.57
C ARG A 121 4.31 3.29 2.86
N GLU A 122 4.34 3.28 1.52
CA GLU A 122 5.27 4.11 0.78
C GLU A 122 4.87 5.58 0.76
N LEU A 123 3.59 5.92 0.81
CA LEU A 123 3.13 7.31 0.95
C LEU A 123 3.55 7.92 2.29
N GLU A 124 3.44 7.16 3.39
CA GLU A 124 3.97 7.57 4.71
C GLU A 124 5.48 7.85 4.64
N ARG A 125 6.25 6.98 3.98
CA ARG A 125 7.70 7.16 3.82
C ARG A 125 8.10 8.34 2.93
N LEU A 126 7.24 8.67 1.97
CA LEU A 126 7.49 9.71 0.98
C LEU A 126 6.90 11.07 1.40
N GLU A 127 6.29 11.20 2.58
CA GLU A 127 5.60 12.43 3.03
C GLU A 127 6.48 13.69 2.86
N GLU A 128 7.68 13.69 3.44
CA GLU A 128 8.64 14.80 3.28
C GLU A 128 9.15 15.00 1.84
N ALA A 129 9.14 13.94 1.03
CA ALA A 129 9.58 14.00 -0.37
C ALA A 129 8.48 14.56 -1.27
N VAL A 130 7.20 14.29 -0.95
CA VAL A 130 6.03 14.84 -1.63
C VAL A 130 5.99 16.36 -1.48
N GLU A 131 6.29 16.88 -0.29
CA GLU A 131 6.33 18.34 -0.06
C GLU A 131 7.43 19.04 -0.86
N ARG A 132 8.58 18.37 -1.05
CA ARG A 132 9.74 18.93 -1.76
C ARG A 132 9.63 18.85 -3.27
N ASP A 133 9.27 17.68 -3.79
CA ASP A 133 9.09 17.42 -5.22
C ASP A 133 8.00 16.37 -5.44
N PRO A 134 6.74 16.81 -5.63
CA PRO A 134 5.61 15.92 -5.83
C PRO A 134 5.77 15.00 -7.06
N ALA A 135 6.42 15.48 -8.11
CA ALA A 135 6.60 14.73 -9.35
C ALA A 135 7.63 13.59 -9.14
N GLN A 136 8.73 13.89 -8.46
CA GLN A 136 9.74 12.91 -8.11
C GLN A 136 9.19 11.86 -7.14
N ALA A 137 8.47 12.28 -6.10
CA ALA A 137 7.85 11.38 -5.13
C ALA A 137 6.83 10.45 -5.80
N ARG A 138 5.98 10.99 -6.68
CA ARG A 138 5.04 10.17 -7.48
C ARG A 138 5.76 9.17 -8.37
N ASN A 139 6.88 9.56 -9.00
CA ASN A 139 7.65 8.65 -9.83
C ASN A 139 8.33 7.55 -9.00
N ALA A 140 8.84 7.87 -7.81
CA ALA A 140 9.40 6.90 -6.88
C ALA A 140 8.35 5.88 -6.42
N LEU A 141 7.16 6.35 -6.03
CA LEU A 141 6.03 5.51 -5.65
C LEU A 141 5.60 4.59 -6.80
N ARG A 142 5.49 5.13 -8.02
CA ARG A 142 5.17 4.34 -9.22
C ARG A 142 6.19 3.22 -9.42
N LEU A 143 7.49 3.55 -9.45
CA LEU A 143 8.56 2.59 -9.68
C LEU A 143 8.59 1.50 -8.60
N GLY A 144 8.46 1.88 -7.32
CA GLY A 144 8.38 0.94 -6.21
C GLY A 144 7.18 0.00 -6.35
N THR A 145 6.00 0.55 -6.63
CA THR A 145 4.76 -0.23 -6.77
C THR A 145 4.84 -1.22 -7.94
N VAL A 146 5.36 -0.77 -9.07
CA VAL A 146 5.55 -1.60 -10.26
C VAL A 146 6.58 -2.70 -10.01
N ARG A 147 7.65 -2.42 -9.28
CA ARG A 147 8.65 -3.43 -8.86
C ARG A 147 8.06 -4.51 -7.96
N GLU A 148 7.26 -4.09 -6.99
CA GLU A 148 6.67 -5.01 -6.02
C GLU A 148 5.57 -5.87 -6.65
N LEU A 149 4.64 -5.24 -7.37
CA LEU A 149 3.38 -5.88 -7.77
C LEU A 149 3.36 -6.31 -9.24
N GLY A 150 4.29 -5.82 -10.06
CA GLY A 150 4.44 -6.11 -11.49
C GLY A 150 4.99 -7.51 -11.81
N THR A 151 4.52 -8.54 -11.12
CA THR A 151 5.05 -9.90 -11.27
C THR A 151 4.81 -10.48 -12.68
N ARG A 152 5.61 -11.47 -13.09
CA ARG A 152 5.39 -12.18 -14.36
C ARG A 152 3.99 -12.81 -14.45
N ALA A 153 3.51 -13.37 -13.35
CA ALA A 153 2.17 -13.96 -13.27
C ALA A 153 1.08 -12.90 -13.48
N PHE A 154 1.25 -11.71 -12.89
CA PHE A 154 0.35 -10.60 -13.11
C PHE A 154 0.33 -10.18 -14.59
N LEU A 155 1.49 -9.99 -15.20
CA LEU A 155 1.62 -9.59 -16.60
C LEU A 155 1.03 -10.62 -17.58
N GLU A 156 1.22 -11.91 -17.33
CA GLU A 156 0.61 -12.97 -18.14
C GLU A 156 -0.92 -12.94 -18.05
N LYS A 157 -1.45 -12.76 -16.84
CA LYS A 157 -2.88 -12.61 -16.62
C LYS A 157 -3.41 -11.36 -17.31
N LEU A 158 -2.77 -10.21 -17.13
CA LEU A 158 -3.10 -8.94 -17.78
C LEU A 158 -3.14 -9.09 -19.30
N ARG A 159 -2.09 -9.68 -19.90
CA ARG A 159 -2.02 -9.94 -21.34
C ARG A 159 -3.22 -10.76 -21.83
N SER A 160 -3.52 -11.87 -21.15
CA SER A 160 -4.62 -12.75 -21.54
C SER A 160 -5.98 -12.03 -21.44
N THR A 161 -6.18 -11.23 -20.38
CA THR A 161 -7.41 -10.47 -20.16
C THR A 161 -7.58 -9.35 -21.19
N LEU A 162 -6.52 -8.62 -21.53
CA LEU A 162 -6.57 -7.59 -22.56
C LEU A 162 -6.92 -8.16 -23.95
N LEU A 163 -6.31 -9.27 -24.34
CA LEU A 163 -6.62 -9.94 -25.61
C LEU A 163 -8.06 -10.47 -25.64
N ALA A 164 -8.54 -11.06 -24.54
CA ALA A 164 -9.93 -11.48 -24.44
C ALA A 164 -10.89 -10.28 -24.59
N ARG A 165 -10.60 -9.16 -23.90
CA ARG A 165 -11.39 -7.93 -24.00
C ARG A 165 -11.38 -7.32 -25.38
N ALA A 166 -10.28 -7.42 -26.14
CA ALA A 166 -10.20 -6.92 -27.51
C ALA A 166 -11.17 -7.63 -28.47
N THR A 167 -11.64 -8.84 -28.14
CA THR A 167 -12.65 -9.56 -28.93
C THR A 167 -14.10 -9.17 -28.58
N THR A 168 -14.30 -8.24 -27.63
CA THR A 168 -15.64 -7.80 -27.23
C THR A 168 -16.32 -7.05 -28.37
N PRO A 169 -17.58 -7.38 -28.72
CA PRO A 169 -18.35 -6.64 -29.71
C PRO A 169 -18.54 -5.16 -29.31
N GLY A 170 -18.55 -4.26 -30.29
CA GLY A 170 -18.82 -2.84 -30.08
C GLY A 170 -17.61 -1.95 -29.80
N LEU A 171 -16.39 -2.51 -29.76
CA LEU A 171 -15.16 -1.72 -29.67
C LEU A 171 -14.79 -1.06 -31.00
N SER A 172 -14.25 0.15 -30.95
CA SER A 172 -13.66 0.82 -32.11
C SER A 172 -12.34 0.15 -32.53
N SER A 173 -11.81 0.49 -33.71
CA SER A 173 -10.51 -0.03 -34.13
C SER A 173 -9.38 0.49 -33.24
N GLU A 174 -9.45 1.74 -32.81
CA GLU A 174 -8.47 2.36 -31.90
C GLU A 174 -8.49 1.68 -30.53
N GLU A 175 -9.68 1.38 -30.00
CA GLU A 175 -9.81 0.67 -28.73
C GLU A 175 -9.22 -0.75 -28.82
N ARG A 176 -9.47 -1.47 -29.92
CA ARG A 176 -8.86 -2.80 -30.14
C ARG A 176 -7.34 -2.73 -30.26
N GLN A 177 -6.82 -1.72 -30.96
CA GLN A 177 -5.38 -1.48 -31.11
C GLN A 177 -4.74 -1.17 -29.74
N ALA A 178 -5.38 -0.34 -28.92
CA ALA A 178 -4.91 -0.04 -27.56
C ALA A 178 -4.80 -1.28 -26.66
N LEU A 179 -5.79 -2.17 -26.75
CA LEU A 179 -5.78 -3.45 -26.01
C LEU A 179 -4.69 -4.40 -26.54
N CYS A 180 -4.50 -4.46 -27.86
CA CYS A 180 -3.44 -5.26 -28.48
C CYS A 180 -2.05 -4.73 -28.10
N LEU A 181 -1.83 -3.41 -28.13
CA LEU A 181 -0.59 -2.77 -27.70
C LEU A 181 -0.30 -3.06 -26.22
N GLY A 182 -1.28 -2.88 -25.35
CA GLY A 182 -1.14 -3.22 -23.92
C GLY A 182 -0.78 -4.69 -23.71
N ALA A 183 -1.39 -5.61 -24.47
CA ALA A 183 -1.05 -7.02 -24.42
C ALA A 183 0.38 -7.33 -24.91
N LEU A 184 0.86 -6.65 -25.95
CA LEU A 184 2.24 -6.77 -26.44
C LEU A 184 3.23 -6.28 -25.37
N LEU A 185 2.99 -5.11 -24.78
CA LEU A 185 3.84 -4.53 -23.73
C LEU A 185 3.81 -5.35 -22.42
N ALA A 186 2.72 -6.09 -22.17
CA ALA A 186 2.62 -7.03 -21.07
C ALA A 186 3.36 -8.36 -21.31
N SER A 187 3.86 -8.61 -22.52
CA SER A 187 4.48 -9.89 -22.87
C SER A 187 5.86 -10.05 -22.23
N THR A 188 6.08 -11.13 -21.49
CA THR A 188 7.36 -11.41 -20.83
C THR A 188 8.24 -12.35 -21.66
N PRO A 189 9.56 -12.09 -21.77
CA PRO A 189 10.45 -12.99 -22.50
C PRO A 189 10.53 -14.34 -21.77
N LYS A 190 10.55 -15.43 -22.54
CA LYS A 190 10.65 -16.80 -22.00
C LYS A 190 11.98 -17.06 -21.30
N THR A 191 13.04 -16.36 -21.70
CA THR A 191 14.40 -16.46 -21.17
C THR A 191 15.01 -15.06 -21.03
N GLY A 192 15.86 -14.84 -20.02
CA GLY A 192 16.53 -13.55 -19.79
C GLY A 192 16.06 -12.79 -18.55
N ARG A 193 16.72 -11.63 -18.31
CA ARG A 193 16.40 -10.72 -17.20
C ARG A 193 15.04 -10.05 -17.45
N PHE A 194 14.22 -10.00 -16.42
CA PHE A 194 12.91 -9.36 -16.43
C PHE A 194 12.93 -8.27 -15.36
N GLN A 195 12.70 -7.03 -15.77
CA GLN A 195 12.48 -5.90 -14.87
C GLN A 195 11.08 -5.36 -15.16
N PRO A 196 10.19 -5.31 -14.15
CA PRO A 196 8.83 -4.80 -14.33
C PRO A 196 8.81 -3.30 -14.63
N GLU A 197 9.75 -2.52 -14.11
CA GLU A 197 9.86 -1.07 -14.37
C GLU A 197 10.09 -0.72 -15.85
N ASP A 198 10.60 -1.65 -16.66
CA ASP A 198 10.80 -1.47 -18.10
C ASP A 198 9.51 -1.68 -18.91
N ARG A 199 8.35 -1.88 -18.25
CA ARG A 199 7.07 -2.21 -18.89
C ARG A 199 6.09 -1.03 -18.81
N PRO A 200 5.99 -0.20 -19.86
CA PRO A 200 5.11 0.98 -19.87
C PRO A 200 3.63 0.67 -19.56
N VAL A 201 3.16 -0.52 -19.90
CA VAL A 201 1.78 -0.94 -19.58
C VAL A 201 1.52 -1.00 -18.07
N LEU A 202 2.52 -1.28 -17.24
CA LEU A 202 2.38 -1.28 -15.79
C LEU A 202 2.20 0.13 -15.23
N ASP A 203 2.69 1.16 -15.93
CA ASP A 203 2.50 2.56 -15.56
C ASP A 203 1.05 2.99 -15.80
N VAL A 204 0.45 2.51 -16.89
CA VAL A 204 -0.98 2.71 -17.17
C VAL A 204 -1.83 2.03 -16.09
N VAL A 205 -1.51 0.78 -15.74
CA VAL A 205 -2.22 0.04 -14.69
C VAL A 205 -2.08 0.74 -13.34
N PHE A 206 -0.86 1.11 -12.95
CA PHE A 206 -0.60 1.87 -11.73
C PHE A 206 -1.38 3.18 -11.72
N GLY A 207 -1.29 3.98 -12.79
CA GLY A 207 -1.94 5.28 -12.87
C GLY A 207 -3.46 5.19 -12.75
N VAL A 208 -4.09 4.19 -13.37
CA VAL A 208 -5.53 3.96 -13.26
C VAL A 208 -5.90 3.49 -11.85
N GLN A 209 -5.21 2.47 -11.32
CA GLN A 209 -5.51 1.90 -10.01
C GLN A 209 -5.25 2.89 -8.87
N PHE A 210 -4.20 3.70 -8.96
CA PHE A 210 -3.86 4.72 -7.98
C PHE A 210 -4.94 5.80 -7.90
N ARG A 211 -5.52 6.23 -9.04
CA ARG A 211 -6.67 7.15 -9.05
C ARG A 211 -7.91 6.53 -8.39
N GLU A 212 -8.21 5.27 -8.71
CA GLU A 212 -9.34 4.55 -8.11
C GLU A 212 -9.17 4.31 -6.60
N TRP A 213 -7.93 4.05 -6.19
CA TRP A 213 -7.55 3.90 -4.79
C TRP A 213 -7.69 5.23 -4.06
N GLY A 214 -7.16 6.32 -4.61
CA GLY A 214 -7.27 7.66 -4.03
C GLY A 214 -8.72 8.13 -3.90
N ALA A 215 -9.56 7.88 -4.91
CA ALA A 215 -10.98 8.21 -4.85
C ALA A 215 -11.71 7.46 -3.70
N ARG A 216 -11.39 6.17 -3.49
CA ARG A 216 -11.98 5.38 -2.40
C ARG A 216 -11.49 5.82 -1.02
N HIS A 217 -10.20 6.06 -0.86
CA HIS A 217 -9.63 6.48 0.43
C HIS A 217 -10.03 7.92 0.78
N GLY A 218 -10.11 8.80 -0.21
CA GLY A 218 -10.68 10.14 -0.06
C GLY A 218 -12.15 10.09 0.35
N GLN A 219 -12.96 9.19 -0.23
CA GLN A 219 -14.36 9.00 0.20
C GLN A 219 -14.49 8.46 1.63
N GLU A 220 -13.65 7.51 2.05
CA GLU A 220 -13.65 7.01 3.43
C GLU A 220 -13.25 8.09 4.44
N LEU A 221 -12.24 8.89 4.12
CA LEU A 221 -11.80 9.98 4.98
C LEU A 221 -12.81 11.15 4.96
N ALA A 222 -13.39 11.48 3.81
CA ALA A 222 -14.50 12.42 3.69
C ALA A 222 -15.72 11.97 4.52
N SER A 223 -16.11 10.69 4.47
CA SER A 223 -17.21 10.15 5.28
C SER A 223 -16.91 10.22 6.79
N LYS A 224 -15.67 9.94 7.20
CA LYS A 224 -15.23 10.12 8.58
C LYS A 224 -15.29 11.60 9.00
N LEU A 225 -14.83 12.52 8.15
CA LEU A 225 -14.90 13.95 8.43
C LEU A 225 -16.32 14.49 8.40
N GLU A 226 -17.20 14.02 7.51
CA GLU A 226 -18.62 14.39 7.50
C GLU A 226 -19.33 13.90 8.75
N THR A 227 -19.01 12.69 9.23
CA THR A 227 -19.55 12.18 10.50
C THR A 227 -19.11 13.04 11.68
N LEU A 228 -17.83 13.44 11.72
CA LEU A 228 -17.29 14.34 12.75
C LEU A 228 -17.83 15.77 12.63
N ALA A 229 -18.02 16.27 11.40
CA ALA A 229 -18.53 17.60 11.13
C ALA A 229 -20.04 17.70 11.35
N ALA A 230 -20.82 16.65 11.10
CA ALA A 230 -22.25 16.61 11.41
C ALA A 230 -22.53 16.66 12.92
N THR A 231 -21.56 16.24 13.74
CA THR A 231 -21.61 16.39 15.20
C THR A 231 -21.14 17.76 15.71
N ALA A 232 -20.62 18.62 14.83
CA ALA A 232 -20.08 19.94 15.17
C ALA A 232 -20.87 21.07 14.48
N ASP A 233 -21.15 22.17 15.19
CA ASP A 233 -21.84 23.34 14.64
C ASP A 233 -20.88 24.17 13.76
N LEU A 234 -20.67 23.74 12.52
CA LEU A 234 -19.72 24.33 11.57
C LEU A 234 -20.43 25.01 10.39
N PRO A 235 -19.93 26.17 9.92
CA PRO A 235 -20.38 26.80 8.67
C PRO A 235 -20.21 25.90 7.44
N ASP A 236 -21.05 26.07 6.42
CA ASP A 236 -20.99 25.27 5.17
C ASP A 236 -19.62 25.34 4.48
N GLU A 237 -18.98 26.51 4.51
CA GLU A 237 -17.63 26.72 3.98
C GLU A 237 -16.57 25.91 4.74
N ALA A 238 -16.66 25.87 6.07
CA ALA A 238 -15.76 25.06 6.90
C ALA A 238 -15.95 23.56 6.64
N ARG A 239 -17.21 23.12 6.46
CA ARG A 239 -17.53 21.72 6.11
C ARG A 239 -16.95 21.32 4.77
N GLU A 240 -17.07 22.17 3.76
CA GLU A 240 -16.50 21.93 2.43
C GLU A 240 -14.97 21.91 2.44
N VAL A 241 -14.36 22.82 3.20
CA VAL A 241 -12.90 22.87 3.38
C VAL A 241 -12.39 21.61 4.10
N LEU A 242 -13.07 21.17 5.16
CA LEU A 242 -12.74 19.92 5.86
C LEU A 242 -12.94 18.70 4.95
N ARG A 243 -14.03 18.65 4.17
CA ARG A 243 -14.27 17.59 3.19
C ARG A 243 -13.11 17.46 2.20
N LYS A 244 -12.66 18.59 1.62
CA LYS A 244 -11.49 18.62 0.71
C LYS A 244 -10.20 18.17 1.39
N ALA A 245 -9.96 18.59 2.63
CA ALA A 245 -8.82 18.10 3.42
C ALA A 245 -8.89 16.58 3.62
N GLY A 246 -10.10 16.04 3.84
CA GLY A 246 -10.33 14.60 3.89
C GLY A 246 -10.19 13.86 2.56
N GLU A 247 -10.17 14.58 1.45
CA GLU A 247 -9.87 14.00 0.13
C GLU A 247 -8.38 14.11 -0.21
N GLY A 248 -7.56 14.62 0.73
CA GLY A 248 -6.12 14.83 0.58
C GLY A 248 -5.75 16.22 0.03
N GLU A 249 -6.73 17.10 -0.21
CA GLU A 249 -6.50 18.48 -0.63
C GLU A 249 -6.32 19.39 0.60
N MET A 250 -5.09 19.53 1.08
CA MET A 250 -4.78 20.35 2.28
C MET A 250 -4.74 21.87 2.02
N ALA A 251 -4.46 22.29 0.78
CA ALA A 251 -4.29 23.71 0.45
C ALA A 251 -5.54 24.58 0.75
N PRO A 252 -6.79 24.14 0.46
CA PRO A 252 -8.00 24.85 0.88
C PRO A 252 -8.12 25.03 2.40
N LEU A 253 -7.70 24.05 3.20
CA LEU A 253 -7.73 24.11 4.66
C LEU A 253 -6.72 25.12 5.19
N VAL A 254 -5.50 25.08 4.68
CA VAL A 254 -4.46 26.07 5.01
C VAL A 254 -4.96 27.48 4.69
N LYS A 255 -5.46 27.70 3.46
CA LYS A 255 -5.99 29.01 3.04
C LYS A 255 -7.17 29.48 3.89
N TYR A 256 -8.06 28.57 4.28
CA TYR A 256 -9.19 28.88 5.16
C TYR A 256 -8.72 29.33 6.54
N VAL A 257 -7.80 28.59 7.15
CA VAL A 257 -7.20 28.94 8.45
C VAL A 257 -6.45 30.27 8.36
N GLU A 258 -5.69 30.52 7.30
CA GLU A 258 -4.97 31.77 7.06
C GLU A 258 -5.90 32.97 6.85
N SER A 259 -7.07 32.75 6.23
CA SER A 259 -8.05 33.81 5.95
C SER A 259 -8.78 34.33 7.19
N ASP A 260 -8.80 33.55 8.29
CA ASP A 260 -9.38 33.96 9.57
C ASP A 260 -8.31 33.98 10.68
N PRO A 261 -7.71 35.16 10.95
CA PRO A 261 -6.74 35.32 12.03
C PRO A 261 -7.27 34.93 13.41
N ARG A 262 -8.60 34.98 13.65
CA ARG A 262 -9.19 34.54 14.92
C ARG A 262 -9.20 33.02 15.01
N LEU A 263 -9.47 32.32 13.91
CA LEU A 263 -9.37 30.86 13.85
C LEU A 263 -7.94 30.40 14.04
N ALA A 264 -6.98 31.01 13.34
CA ALA A 264 -5.55 30.73 13.53
C ALA A 264 -5.12 30.96 14.99
N ALA A 265 -5.54 32.07 15.60
CA ALA A 265 -5.27 32.34 17.00
C ALA A 265 -5.90 31.31 17.95
N ARG A 266 -7.14 30.85 17.68
CA ARG A 266 -7.78 29.78 18.46
C ARG A 266 -7.05 28.44 18.32
N ILE A 267 -6.61 28.07 17.12
CA ILE A 267 -5.84 26.83 16.90
C ILE A 267 -4.52 26.88 17.67
N ALA A 268 -3.80 28.00 17.58
CA ALA A 268 -2.56 28.20 18.33
C ALA A 268 -2.80 28.18 19.84
N GLN A 269 -3.89 28.81 20.31
CA GLN A 269 -4.28 28.80 21.72
C GLN A 269 -4.64 27.39 22.20
N GLU A 270 -5.42 26.63 21.43
CA GLU A 270 -5.76 25.23 21.74
C GLU A 270 -4.51 24.34 21.79
N ALA A 271 -3.60 24.47 20.82
CA ALA A 271 -2.33 23.74 20.83
C ALA A 271 -1.49 24.06 22.09
N LYS A 272 -1.44 25.34 22.47
CA LYS A 272 -0.77 25.79 23.70
C LYS A 272 -1.43 25.21 24.95
N GLU A 273 -2.76 25.28 25.05
CA GLU A 273 -3.52 24.75 26.19
C GLU A 273 -3.36 23.23 26.32
N ARG A 274 -3.33 22.50 25.21
CA ARG A 274 -3.01 21.06 25.19
C ARG A 274 -1.62 20.79 25.73
N ALA A 275 -0.62 21.53 25.28
CA ALA A 275 0.75 21.35 25.76
C ALA A 275 0.86 21.67 27.27
N GLU A 276 0.17 22.70 27.76
CA GLU A 276 0.09 23.00 29.20
C GLU A 276 -0.60 21.88 30.00
N ARG A 277 -1.68 21.29 29.47
CA ARG A 277 -2.34 20.12 30.08
C ARG A 277 -1.41 18.91 30.14
N VAL A 278 -0.70 18.61 29.05
CA VAL A 278 0.26 17.50 28.98
C VAL A 278 1.37 17.68 30.01
N GLU A 279 1.95 18.88 30.13
CA GLU A 279 2.96 19.14 31.16
C GLU A 279 2.41 19.01 32.57
N ALA A 280 1.19 19.52 32.82
CA ALA A 280 0.55 19.39 34.12
C ALA A 280 0.32 17.93 34.48
N ALA A 281 -0.11 17.12 33.51
CA ALA A 281 -0.28 15.67 33.67
C ALA A 281 1.07 14.99 33.97
N MET A 282 2.13 15.26 33.20
CA MET A 282 3.46 14.66 33.41
C MET A 282 4.02 14.83 34.83
N ARG A 283 3.65 15.92 35.53
CA ARG A 283 4.05 16.16 36.93
C ARG A 283 3.35 15.24 37.94
N GLN A 284 2.22 14.64 37.57
CA GLN A 284 1.49 13.70 38.41
C GLN A 284 2.17 12.33 38.41
N ALA A 285 2.16 11.66 39.56
CA ALA A 285 2.87 10.39 39.74
C ALA A 285 2.21 9.20 39.02
N ASP A 286 0.91 9.31 38.74
CA ASP A 286 0.09 8.29 38.07
C ASP A 286 0.04 8.45 36.54
N THR A 287 0.64 9.53 36.00
CA THR A 287 0.68 9.75 34.55
C THR A 287 1.73 8.85 33.90
N PRO A 288 1.35 8.02 32.90
CA PRO A 288 2.29 7.17 32.20
C PRO A 288 3.38 7.96 31.45
N SER A 289 4.52 7.32 31.23
CA SER A 289 5.55 7.90 30.37
C SER A 289 5.09 7.98 28.91
N VAL A 290 5.49 9.05 28.23
CA VAL A 290 5.34 9.19 26.77
C VAL A 290 6.43 8.45 26.00
N PHE A 291 7.57 8.19 26.64
CA PHE A 291 8.71 7.53 26.00
C PHE A 291 8.54 6.01 26.02
N ALA A 292 9.01 5.38 24.95
CA ALA A 292 9.32 3.97 24.97
C ALA A 292 10.62 3.73 25.77
N PRO A 293 10.80 2.53 26.34
CA PRO A 293 12.02 2.13 27.05
C PRO A 293 13.34 2.53 26.36
N GLU A 294 13.49 2.20 25.08
CA GLU A 294 14.69 2.48 24.28
C GLU A 294 14.87 3.96 23.92
N GLU A 295 13.77 4.72 23.84
CA GLU A 295 13.81 6.16 23.58
C GLU A 295 14.37 6.90 24.79
N GLN A 296 13.96 6.49 25.99
CA GLN A 296 14.51 7.01 27.24
C GLN A 296 16.01 6.71 27.34
N VAL A 297 16.44 5.49 26.99
CA VAL A 297 17.87 5.11 27.00
C VAL A 297 18.67 5.96 26.01
N TRP A 298 18.16 6.14 24.78
CA TRP A 298 18.80 7.01 23.78
C TRP A 298 18.95 8.45 24.28
N LEU A 299 17.85 9.07 24.72
CA LEU A 299 17.85 10.44 25.20
C LEU A 299 18.76 10.61 26.43
N THR A 300 18.76 9.65 27.35
CA THR A 300 19.63 9.68 28.54
C THR A 300 21.10 9.61 28.14
N SER A 301 21.45 8.78 27.14
CA SER A 301 22.82 8.64 26.65
C SER A 301 23.34 9.93 26.01
N VAL A 302 22.53 10.59 25.17
CA VAL A 302 22.93 11.79 24.44
C VAL A 302 22.89 13.05 25.30
N LEU A 303 21.93 13.11 26.22
CA LEU A 303 21.68 14.29 27.04
C LEU A 303 22.35 14.22 28.40
N TRP A 304 23.14 13.18 28.70
CA TRP A 304 23.84 13.05 29.97
C TRP A 304 24.64 14.30 30.34
N GLU A 305 25.68 14.64 29.56
CA GLU A 305 26.53 15.79 29.85
C GLU A 305 25.79 17.13 29.77
N PRO A 306 24.95 17.40 28.74
CA PRO A 306 24.17 18.63 28.70
C PRO A 306 23.24 18.77 29.91
N LEU A 307 22.62 17.69 30.39
CA LEU A 307 21.73 17.71 31.55
C LEU A 307 22.50 17.92 32.84
N SER A 308 23.66 17.28 33.00
CA SER A 308 24.56 17.51 34.13
C SER A 308 25.04 18.96 34.18
N ALA A 309 25.41 19.54 33.02
CA ALA A 309 25.79 20.94 32.91
C ALA A 309 24.63 21.88 33.26
N LEU A 310 23.40 21.55 32.83
CA LEU A 310 22.20 22.32 33.16
C LEU A 310 21.86 22.27 34.66
N LYS A 311 22.13 21.15 35.32
CA LYS A 311 21.90 20.92 36.77
C LYS A 311 23.06 21.37 37.66
N ALA A 312 24.12 21.96 37.10
CA ALA A 312 25.28 22.37 37.88
C ALA A 312 24.90 23.45 38.93
N PRO A 313 25.31 23.28 40.20
CA PRO A 313 25.02 24.25 41.25
C PRO A 313 25.78 25.55 41.02
N GLY A 314 25.20 26.68 41.42
CA GLY A 314 25.88 27.98 41.41
C GLY A 314 26.04 28.66 40.04
N LEU A 315 25.35 28.18 39.00
CA LEU A 315 25.34 28.85 37.69
C LEU A 315 24.77 30.26 37.78
N ASP A 316 25.56 31.25 37.34
CA ASP A 316 25.08 32.60 37.07
C ASP A 316 24.09 32.62 35.88
N ALA A 317 23.41 33.76 35.67
CA ALA A 317 22.39 33.87 34.62
C ALA A 317 22.94 33.62 33.20
N LYS A 318 24.19 34.03 32.93
CA LYS A 318 24.83 33.88 31.62
C LYS A 318 25.21 32.42 31.37
N ALA A 319 25.83 31.78 32.35
CA ALA A 319 26.21 30.38 32.32
C ALA A 319 24.98 29.47 32.21
N ARG A 320 23.89 29.80 32.93
CA ARG A 320 22.61 29.09 32.81
C ARG A 320 22.00 29.21 31.42
N SER A 321 21.97 30.41 30.84
CA SER A 321 21.46 30.61 29.48
C SER A 321 22.28 29.85 28.43
N ALA A 322 23.60 29.82 28.58
CA ALA A 322 24.49 29.03 27.72
C ALA A 322 24.25 27.52 27.87
N ALA A 323 24.08 27.01 29.10
CA ALA A 323 23.78 25.61 29.37
C ALA A 323 22.43 25.19 28.77
N VAL A 324 21.39 26.00 28.92
CA VAL A 324 20.07 25.77 28.29
C VAL A 324 20.21 25.73 26.77
N SER A 325 20.91 26.69 26.18
CA SER A 325 21.09 26.75 24.72
C SER A 325 21.85 25.52 24.19
N SER A 326 22.90 25.10 24.90
CA SER A 326 23.65 23.88 24.59
C SER A 326 22.79 22.63 24.69
N PHE A 327 22.00 22.52 25.77
CA PHE A 327 21.04 21.42 25.98
C PHE A 327 20.02 21.34 24.85
N LEU A 328 19.36 22.46 24.52
CA LEU A 328 18.39 22.53 23.42
C LEU A 328 19.04 22.13 22.08
N GLY A 329 20.29 22.54 21.84
CA GLY A 329 21.05 22.15 20.66
C GLY A 329 21.38 20.66 20.62
N ALA A 330 21.75 20.07 21.75
CA ALA A 330 22.02 18.63 21.86
C ALA A 330 20.74 17.80 21.64
N MET A 331 19.63 18.22 22.25
CA MET A 331 18.33 17.57 22.07
C MET A 331 17.85 17.66 20.63
N ARG A 332 17.98 18.83 19.98
CA ARG A 332 17.67 18.95 18.54
C ARG A 332 18.48 17.98 17.70
N ARG A 333 19.81 17.91 17.91
CA ARG A 333 20.66 16.94 17.20
C ARG A 333 20.27 15.49 17.47
N ALA A 334 19.90 15.16 18.71
CA ALA A 334 19.46 13.80 19.08
C ALA A 334 18.20 13.40 18.30
N LEU A 335 17.22 14.31 18.21
CA LEU A 335 15.99 14.11 17.45
C LEU A 335 16.27 14.06 15.94
N ASP A 336 17.09 14.95 15.40
CA ASP A 336 17.43 15.00 13.97
C ASP A 336 18.23 13.77 13.50
N SER A 337 19.06 13.20 14.39
CA SER A 337 19.87 12.01 14.08
C SER A 337 19.06 10.72 14.03
N ASP A 338 17.86 10.70 14.61
CA ASP A 338 16.93 9.59 14.55
C ASP A 338 15.61 10.01 13.91
N LYS A 339 15.57 9.94 12.58
CA LYS A 339 14.41 10.35 11.77
C LYS A 339 13.11 9.64 12.14
N GLU A 340 13.20 8.44 12.73
CA GLU A 340 12.05 7.64 13.14
C GLU A 340 11.59 7.94 14.57
N PHE A 341 12.33 8.76 15.34
CA PHE A 341 12.02 9.04 16.74
C PHE A 341 10.66 9.71 16.90
N LEU A 342 10.46 10.86 16.25
CA LEU A 342 9.23 11.63 16.40
C LEU A 342 8.05 10.91 15.75
N ALA A 343 8.23 10.39 14.53
CA ALA A 343 7.20 9.64 13.83
C ALA A 343 6.74 8.41 14.62
N GLY A 344 7.69 7.61 15.12
CA GLY A 344 7.39 6.44 15.94
C GLY A 344 6.73 6.77 17.28
N MET A 345 7.14 7.87 17.93
CA MET A 345 6.50 8.37 19.14
C MET A 345 5.06 8.81 18.89
N LEU A 346 4.83 9.65 17.88
CA LEU A 346 3.50 10.15 17.55
C LEU A 346 2.55 9.01 17.19
N GLU A 347 3.02 8.03 16.41
CA GLU A 347 2.21 6.86 16.08
C GLU A 347 1.81 6.06 17.33
N ARG A 348 2.76 5.80 18.25
CA ARG A 348 2.42 5.15 19.52
C ARG A 348 1.42 5.93 20.35
N LEU A 349 1.61 7.25 20.49
CA LEU A 349 0.69 8.10 21.27
C LEU A 349 -0.73 8.06 20.65
N ARG A 350 -0.84 8.06 19.32
CA ARG A 350 -2.11 7.94 18.58
C ARG A 350 -2.76 6.55 18.71
N ILE A 351 -1.96 5.48 18.82
CA ILE A 351 -2.45 4.14 19.12
C ILE A 351 -2.98 4.09 20.57
N LEU A 352 -2.18 4.57 21.52
CA LEU A 352 -2.53 4.57 22.95
C LEU A 352 -3.74 5.43 23.27
N SER A 353 -3.96 6.53 22.55
CA SER A 353 -5.16 7.37 22.72
C SER A 353 -6.45 6.71 22.26
N LYS A 354 -6.38 5.52 21.64
CA LYS A 354 -7.52 4.72 21.18
C LYS A 354 -7.64 3.38 21.91
N ASP A 355 -6.80 3.12 22.91
CA ASP A 355 -6.81 1.86 23.65
C ASP A 355 -7.99 1.80 24.65
N ALA A 356 -9.05 1.09 24.27
CA ALA A 356 -10.27 0.97 25.07
C ALA A 356 -10.06 0.34 26.47
N THR A 357 -8.87 -0.19 26.78
CA THR A 357 -8.54 -0.73 28.10
C THR A 357 -8.07 0.34 29.10
N LEU A 358 -7.74 1.54 28.63
CA LEU A 358 -7.24 2.64 29.45
C LEU A 358 -8.36 3.53 29.99
N SER A 359 -8.06 4.28 31.05
CA SER A 359 -9.00 5.25 31.61
C SER A 359 -9.23 6.43 30.66
N GLU A 360 -10.40 7.07 30.74
CA GLU A 360 -10.70 8.27 29.94
C GLU A 360 -9.66 9.38 30.13
N LEU A 361 -9.15 9.56 31.35
CA LEU A 361 -8.10 10.53 31.65
C LEU A 361 -6.78 10.19 30.94
N THR A 362 -6.43 8.91 30.89
CA THR A 362 -5.22 8.44 30.21
C THR A 362 -5.35 8.56 28.69
N LEU A 363 -6.52 8.26 28.14
CA LEU A 363 -6.80 8.43 26.71
C LEU A 363 -6.72 9.90 26.30
N ALA A 364 -7.31 10.80 27.11
CA ALA A 364 -7.22 12.24 26.91
C ALA A 364 -5.77 12.73 26.97
N PHE A 365 -4.98 12.24 27.93
CA PHE A 365 -3.55 12.55 28.03
C PHE A 365 -2.78 12.18 26.76
N TYR A 366 -2.93 10.95 26.26
CA TYR A 366 -2.21 10.53 25.05
C TYR A 366 -2.68 11.28 23.78
N SER A 367 -3.96 11.61 23.71
CA SER A 367 -4.52 12.43 22.63
C SER A 367 -3.90 13.84 22.62
N ASP A 368 -3.88 14.50 23.78
CA ASP A 368 -3.27 15.83 23.92
C ASP A 368 -1.75 15.77 23.72
N ALA A 369 -1.08 14.70 24.19
CA ALA A 369 0.35 14.50 24.00
C ALA A 369 0.72 14.36 22.52
N ALA A 370 -0.03 13.60 21.73
CA ALA A 370 0.22 13.48 20.29
C ALA A 370 0.23 14.85 19.60
N VAL A 371 -0.77 15.69 19.89
CA VAL A 371 -0.87 17.05 19.32
C VAL A 371 0.26 17.96 19.83
N ALA A 372 0.56 17.92 21.12
CA ALA A 372 1.58 18.77 21.71
C ALA A 372 2.99 18.43 21.21
N PHE A 373 3.33 17.15 21.09
CA PHE A 373 4.63 16.71 20.58
C PHE A 373 4.79 16.96 19.08
N GLU A 374 3.70 16.91 18.32
CA GLU A 374 3.70 17.27 16.90
C GLU A 374 3.94 18.77 16.70
N ALA A 375 3.31 19.61 17.52
CA ALA A 375 3.44 21.06 17.45
C ALA A 375 4.79 21.59 17.98
N GLU A 376 5.28 21.05 19.10
CA GLU A 376 6.46 21.56 19.80
C GLU A 376 7.40 20.43 20.29
N PRO A 377 7.96 19.59 19.39
CA PRO A 377 8.64 18.35 19.75
C PRO A 377 9.80 18.56 20.71
N VAL A 378 10.67 19.52 20.43
CA VAL A 378 11.83 19.85 21.28
C VAL A 378 11.39 20.29 22.68
N ARG A 379 10.34 21.12 22.77
CA ARG A 379 9.84 21.64 24.05
C ARG A 379 9.17 20.55 24.87
N MET A 380 8.39 19.67 24.22
CA MET A 380 7.70 18.57 24.88
C MET A 380 8.64 17.45 25.32
N VAL A 381 9.67 17.12 24.54
CA VAL A 381 10.72 16.19 24.96
C VAL A 381 11.47 16.74 26.18
N LEU A 382 11.81 18.04 26.18
CA LEU A 382 12.40 18.70 27.36
C LEU A 382 11.50 18.60 28.58
N ALA A 383 10.22 18.93 28.43
CA ALA A 383 9.25 18.86 29.52
C ALA A 383 9.13 17.43 30.06
N ALA A 384 9.04 16.43 29.18
CA ALA A 384 8.98 15.03 29.57
C ALA A 384 10.24 14.59 30.34
N ILE A 385 11.44 14.95 29.88
CA ILE A 385 12.70 14.61 30.57
C ILE A 385 12.79 15.28 31.95
N LEU A 386 12.37 16.54 32.07
CA LEU A 386 12.56 17.33 33.28
C LEU A 386 11.44 17.20 34.31
N THR A 387 10.22 16.87 33.87
CA THR A 387 9.03 16.92 34.74
C THR A 387 8.27 15.61 34.84
N SER A 388 8.44 14.68 33.90
CA SER A 388 7.75 13.40 33.95
C SER A 388 8.19 12.60 35.17
N ARG A 389 7.21 12.07 35.90
CA ARG A 389 7.43 11.09 36.97
C ARG A 389 7.14 9.66 36.55
N GLY A 390 6.42 9.48 35.44
CA GLY A 390 6.15 8.17 34.87
C GLY A 390 7.38 7.60 34.18
N GLU A 391 7.70 6.35 34.50
CA GLU A 391 8.70 5.56 33.81
C GLU A 391 8.09 4.82 32.62
N PRO A 392 8.87 4.61 31.53
CA PRO A 392 8.41 3.78 30.42
C PRO A 392 8.00 2.39 30.89
N LYS A 393 6.87 1.92 30.37
CA LYS A 393 6.40 0.56 30.66
C LYS A 393 7.27 -0.44 29.90
N ALA A 394 7.86 -1.40 30.62
CA ALA A 394 8.57 -2.52 30.01
C ALA A 394 7.59 -3.44 29.26
N ARG A 395 8.07 -4.01 28.15
CA ARG A 395 7.35 -4.95 27.27
C ARG A 395 7.42 -6.39 27.80
N SER A 396 8.45 -6.71 28.57
CA SER A 396 8.62 -8.00 29.22
C SER A 396 9.30 -7.85 30.58
N ALA A 397 9.20 -8.89 31.42
CA ALA A 397 9.87 -8.92 32.72
C ALA A 397 11.40 -8.86 32.58
N GLU A 398 11.94 -9.46 31.51
CA GLU A 398 13.37 -9.39 31.20
C GLU A 398 13.81 -7.96 30.85
N GLU A 399 12.99 -7.21 30.11
CA GLU A 399 13.29 -5.79 29.81
C GLU A 399 13.24 -4.94 31.07
N GLU A 400 12.30 -5.22 31.98
CA GLU A 400 12.19 -4.53 33.27
C GLU A 400 13.46 -4.73 34.12
N VAL A 401 13.95 -5.97 34.21
CA VAL A 401 15.19 -6.28 34.95
C VAL A 401 16.41 -5.61 34.32
N LEU A 402 16.58 -5.70 33.00
CA LEU A 402 17.72 -5.07 32.33
C LEU A 402 17.71 -3.55 32.50
N ARG A 403 16.54 -2.92 32.48
CA ARG A 403 16.41 -1.49 32.72
C ARG A 403 16.74 -1.11 34.16
N ALA A 404 16.25 -1.87 35.15
CA ALA A 404 16.59 -1.64 36.54
C ALA A 404 18.12 -1.76 36.77
N ASP A 405 18.77 -2.73 36.13
CA ASP A 405 20.23 -2.89 36.18
C ASP A 405 20.99 -1.71 35.54
N LEU A 406 20.46 -1.16 34.43
CA LEU A 406 21.00 0.04 33.80
C LEU A 406 20.81 1.28 34.69
N GLU A 407 19.63 1.48 35.24
CA GLU A 407 19.29 2.62 36.10
C GLU A 407 20.04 2.59 37.44
N ALA A 408 20.38 1.40 37.94
CA ALA A 408 21.23 1.25 39.12
C ALA A 408 22.67 1.73 38.90
N LYS A 409 23.13 1.82 37.64
CA LYS A 409 24.46 2.33 37.32
C LYS A 409 24.46 3.85 37.34
N THR A 410 25.48 4.43 37.96
CA THR A 410 25.68 5.87 37.97
C THR A 410 26.13 6.42 36.62
N ARG A 411 26.60 5.55 35.70
CA ARG A 411 27.05 5.87 34.33
C ARG A 411 26.95 4.65 33.42
N TRP A 412 26.74 4.89 32.13
CA TRP A 412 26.63 3.82 31.13
C TRP A 412 27.83 3.83 30.19
N THR A 413 28.28 2.63 29.83
CA THR A 413 29.19 2.35 28.72
C THR A 413 28.41 1.74 27.55
N ALA A 414 29.02 1.68 26.37
CA ALA A 414 28.40 1.04 25.22
C ALA A 414 28.14 -0.46 25.45
N GLU A 415 29.02 -1.12 26.21
CA GLU A 415 28.93 -2.53 26.55
C GLU A 415 27.80 -2.81 27.55
N ASP A 416 27.45 -1.84 28.41
CA ASP A 416 26.34 -1.96 29.34
C ASP A 416 24.99 -2.09 28.62
N LEU A 417 24.84 -1.48 27.43
CA LEU A 417 23.61 -1.51 26.63
C LEU A 417 23.47 -2.77 25.76
N GLU A 418 24.54 -3.58 25.63
CA GLU A 418 24.55 -4.74 24.74
C GLU A 418 23.51 -5.82 25.10
N PRO A 419 23.32 -6.19 26.39
CA PRO A 419 22.27 -7.14 26.77
C PRO A 419 20.88 -6.64 26.37
N TYR A 420 20.64 -5.33 26.49
CA TYR A 420 19.36 -4.74 26.16
C TYR A 420 19.11 -4.74 24.64
N ARG A 421 20.13 -4.40 23.85
CA ARG A 421 20.05 -4.50 22.39
C ARG A 421 19.71 -5.92 21.93
N LYS A 422 20.40 -6.94 22.45
CA LYS A 422 20.14 -8.36 22.11
C LYS A 422 18.73 -8.79 22.45
N LEU A 423 18.21 -8.37 23.61
CA LEU A 423 16.82 -8.65 23.98
C LEU A 423 15.84 -8.08 22.94
N LEU A 424 16.06 -6.84 22.49
CA LEU A 424 15.20 -6.21 21.46
C LEU A 424 15.30 -6.92 20.10
N GLU A 425 16.48 -7.40 19.72
CA GLU A 425 16.68 -8.22 18.51
C GLU A 425 15.91 -9.56 18.61
N ASP A 426 16.02 -10.25 19.75
CA ASP A 426 15.31 -11.51 20.02
C ASP A 426 13.78 -11.32 20.03
N GLN A 427 13.31 -10.18 20.53
CA GLN A 427 11.89 -9.78 20.50
C GLN A 427 11.42 -9.31 19.12
N ARG A 428 12.30 -9.29 18.11
CA ARG A 428 12.02 -8.83 16.73
C ARG A 428 11.58 -7.36 16.68
N LEU A 429 12.25 -6.51 17.45
CA LEU A 429 12.06 -5.05 17.47
C LEU A 429 13.27 -4.35 16.84
N PRO A 430 13.49 -4.47 15.51
CA PRO A 430 14.71 -4.00 14.85
C PRO A 430 14.93 -2.50 14.98
N ASN A 431 13.87 -1.69 14.95
CA ASN A 431 14.00 -0.23 15.11
C ASN A 431 14.41 0.15 16.54
N ALA A 432 13.92 -0.58 17.54
CA ALA A 432 14.32 -0.35 18.93
C ALA A 432 15.76 -0.80 19.17
N ALA A 433 16.16 -1.96 18.63
CA ALA A 433 17.53 -2.45 18.69
C ALA A 433 18.52 -1.49 18.01
N GLU A 434 18.16 -0.95 16.84
CA GLU A 434 18.96 0.05 16.12
C GLU A 434 19.12 1.34 16.94
N ARG A 435 18.09 1.78 17.65
CA ARG A 435 18.18 2.95 18.54
C ARG A 435 19.15 2.72 19.69
N ILE A 436 19.14 1.53 20.30
CA ILE A 436 20.14 1.16 21.29
C ILE A 436 21.53 1.08 20.67
N HIS A 437 21.66 0.55 19.45
CA HIS A 437 22.92 0.51 18.74
C HIS A 437 23.53 1.92 18.56
N ARG A 438 22.71 2.90 18.16
CA ARG A 438 23.15 4.31 18.09
C ARG A 438 23.55 4.87 19.44
N ALA A 439 22.84 4.52 20.51
CA ALA A 439 23.26 4.89 21.88
C ALA A 439 24.65 4.31 22.22
N GLN A 440 24.92 3.07 21.82
CA GLN A 440 26.25 2.46 21.97
C GLN A 440 27.33 3.23 21.19
N GLU A 441 27.08 3.54 19.91
CA GLU A 441 28.01 4.32 19.10
C GLU A 441 28.28 5.70 19.70
N TRP A 442 27.24 6.37 20.19
CA TRP A 442 27.34 7.65 20.86
C TRP A 442 28.23 7.57 22.10
N LEU A 443 28.00 6.59 22.99
CA LEU A 443 28.78 6.42 24.23
C LEU A 443 30.25 6.05 23.95
N ARG A 444 30.54 5.35 22.85
CA ARG A 444 31.94 5.12 22.41
C ARG A 444 32.62 6.41 21.97
N ALA A 445 31.90 7.26 21.24
CA ALA A 445 32.41 8.54 20.76
C ALA A 445 32.48 9.62 21.88
N HIS A 446 31.60 9.52 22.87
CA HIS A 446 31.47 10.47 23.98
C HIS A 446 31.44 9.74 25.34
N PRO A 447 32.58 9.20 25.80
CA PRO A 447 32.62 8.49 27.07
C PRO A 447 32.30 9.43 28.23
N ILE A 448 31.40 9.02 29.10
CA ILE A 448 30.99 9.82 30.27
C ILE A 448 32.15 9.89 31.29
N ALA A 449 32.84 11.03 31.33
CA ALA A 449 34.04 11.26 32.15
C ALA A 449 33.78 11.33 33.67
N MET A 450 34.79 10.96 34.49
CA MET A 450 34.82 11.00 35.99
C MET A 450 34.61 12.37 36.59
#